data_AF-A0A968DBA7-F1
#
_entry.id   AF-A0A968DBA7-F1
#
_cell.length_a   1.000
_cell.length_b   1.000
_cell.length_c   1.000
_cell.angle_alpha   90.00
_cell.angle_beta   90.00
_cell.angle_gamma   90.00
#
_symmetry.space_group_name_H-M   'P 1'
#
loop_
_entity.id
_entity.type
_entity.pdbx_description
1 polymer ?
#
loop_
_entity_poly.entity_id
_entity_poly.type
_entity_poly.pdbx_seq_one_letter_code
_entity_poly.pdbx_strand_id
1 'polypeptide(L)'
;MSLQRPDGASVEMLPAATRIDFAELSTLSELLASAFVAPGDLVGGSIRVDYTNAEIYVESGGGVVLAEAVDDAGAPLGVVDLQIELDDRERLVITRGRTAFLSIDFDLAASHDVDLGFTPARVTTRPYLSAEVRPLDEKELRVRGPLVDVDTTAGTYDIRVRPWHRRDGDFGTFTVYTTPTTTFEIGDASYTGAPGLTALESLGAGALTVAFGTLDVTNRQFTAEIVHAGDSVGGDRFSAVHGNVVARSGDTLTVKGALAVHRDRPAHYRRTVLVEIGDNTRVSKVGDAMAAFDKDDISVGQRIVAFGQFTNPQVASDDPLGPDIALILDATQGRVRMLVTRLHGTVNSVVPGQLNMRLRGIDRLGIDLFHFAGTGVNAMADADPLDYEVATGTLALNALEVDKPARVFGFVTPFGEAPPDFIGRTVVDHRDIPAALGIGWGLAGTATPFSSMNPTGLVLDMSNPQIGGRHHLLLGRELVDLFDLAGPATIAPAGTRGLYGIWEPGHIEQFADFADFHDEVVNRLGAGSNAQALAAYGTFDESSLTLSARKVFVHMTLAP
;
A
#
# COMPACT_ATOMS: atom_id res chain seq x y z
N MET A 1 16.56 -1.15 12.58
CA MET A 1 15.49 -1.19 13.59
C MET A 1 15.96 -2.03 14.75
N SER A 2 15.71 -1.56 15.97
CA SER A 2 15.97 -2.32 17.19
C SER A 2 14.73 -2.31 18.11
N LEU A 3 14.56 -3.36 18.91
CA LEU A 3 13.55 -3.44 19.96
C LEU A 3 14.24 -3.41 21.33
N GLN A 4 13.57 -2.84 22.33
CA GLN A 4 14.14 -2.64 23.66
C GLN A 4 13.40 -3.44 24.74
N ARG A 5 14.15 -3.98 25.69
CA ARG A 5 13.67 -4.64 26.90
C ARG A 5 13.47 -3.64 28.04
N PRO A 6 12.69 -3.99 29.09
CA PRO A 6 12.53 -3.15 30.28
C PRO A 6 13.85 -2.76 30.99
N ASP A 7 14.88 -3.59 30.88
CA ASP A 7 16.21 -3.34 31.47
C ASP A 7 17.12 -2.47 30.58
N GLY A 8 16.60 -1.98 29.46
CA GLY A 8 17.31 -1.16 28.48
C GLY A 8 18.09 -1.94 27.43
N ALA A 9 18.16 -3.28 27.51
CA ALA A 9 18.87 -4.08 26.52
C ALA A 9 18.16 -4.05 25.15
N SER A 10 18.94 -4.00 24.08
CA SER A 10 18.45 -3.87 22.70
C SER A 10 18.60 -5.17 21.90
N VAL A 11 17.64 -5.44 21.03
CA VAL A 11 17.60 -6.56 20.09
C VAL A 11 17.48 -6.00 18.68
N GLU A 12 18.47 -6.28 17.84
CA GLU A 12 18.47 -5.83 16.45
C GLU A 12 17.58 -6.73 15.57
N MET A 13 16.64 -6.11 14.85
CA MET A 13 15.65 -6.83 14.02
C MET A 13 15.92 -6.66 12.52
N LEU A 14 16.50 -5.53 12.13
CA LEU A 14 16.89 -5.22 10.76
C LEU A 14 18.36 -4.78 10.77
N PRO A 15 19.32 -5.72 10.63
CA PRO A 15 20.75 -5.46 10.84
C PRO A 15 21.44 -4.73 9.67
N ALA A 16 20.71 -4.44 8.59
CA ALA A 16 21.25 -3.78 7.41
C ALA A 16 20.25 -2.76 6.87
N ALA A 17 20.75 -1.69 6.25
CA ALA A 17 19.91 -0.70 5.58
C ALA A 17 19.08 -1.36 4.46
N THR A 18 17.77 -1.09 4.44
CA THR A 18 16.86 -1.55 3.39
C THR A 18 16.24 -0.34 2.69
N ARG A 19 16.20 -0.35 1.36
CA ARG A 19 15.29 0.50 0.60
C ARG A 19 13.89 -0.13 0.60
N ILE A 20 12.89 0.68 0.97
CA ILE A 20 11.50 0.27 1.12
C ILE A 20 10.63 1.19 0.25
N ASP A 21 9.68 0.60 -0.46
CA ASP A 21 8.60 1.35 -1.11
C ASP A 21 7.41 1.45 -0.13
N PHE A 22 7.32 2.58 0.58
CA PHE A 22 6.21 2.81 1.51
C PHE A 22 4.86 2.98 0.80
N ALA A 23 4.84 3.35 -0.48
CA ALA A 23 3.61 3.37 -1.25
C ALA A 23 3.12 1.93 -1.47
N GLU A 24 3.99 0.95 -1.76
CA GLU A 24 3.63 -0.48 -1.82
C GLU A 24 2.96 -0.96 -0.53
N LEU A 25 3.55 -0.62 0.62
CA LEU A 25 3.13 -1.08 1.94
C LEU A 25 1.83 -0.45 2.46
N SER A 26 1.27 0.53 1.75
CA SER A 26 -0.08 1.05 2.04
C SER A 26 -1.16 -0.03 1.92
N THR A 27 -0.96 -1.05 1.09
CA THR A 27 -1.97 -2.10 0.79
C THR A 27 -1.44 -3.52 0.97
N LEU A 28 -0.17 -3.67 1.38
CA LEU A 28 0.54 -4.93 1.52
C LEU A 28 1.33 -4.90 2.83
N SER A 29 1.38 -6.01 3.55
CA SER A 29 2.28 -6.20 4.68
C SER A 29 3.39 -7.19 4.32
N GLU A 30 4.64 -6.78 4.52
CA GLU A 30 5.80 -7.67 4.33
C GLU A 30 6.11 -8.40 5.64
N LEU A 31 6.15 -9.73 5.61
CA LEU A 31 6.57 -10.51 6.76
C LEU A 31 8.10 -10.48 6.89
N LEU A 32 8.56 -9.93 8.01
CA LEU A 32 9.94 -9.98 8.46
C LEU A 32 10.09 -11.04 9.56
N ALA A 33 11.16 -11.81 9.52
CA ALA A 33 11.57 -12.65 10.64
C ALA A 33 12.96 -12.22 11.14
N SER A 34 13.22 -12.50 12.42
CA SER A 34 14.55 -12.35 13.04
C SER A 34 15.03 -13.72 13.49
N ALA A 35 16.30 -14.03 13.25
CA ALA A 35 16.84 -15.37 13.41
C ALA A 35 16.74 -15.86 14.87
N PHE A 36 17.03 -15.02 15.87
CA PHE A 36 16.94 -15.39 17.29
C PHE A 36 16.71 -14.19 18.21
N VAL A 37 15.59 -14.19 18.94
CA VAL A 37 15.34 -13.27 20.06
C VAL A 37 15.22 -14.08 21.35
N ALA A 38 16.03 -13.76 22.36
CA ALA A 38 15.95 -14.44 23.65
C ALA A 38 14.55 -14.21 24.30
N PRO A 39 14.01 -15.18 25.07
CA PRO A 39 12.72 -14.98 25.74
C PRO A 39 12.69 -13.74 26.62
N GLY A 40 11.52 -13.11 26.75
CA GLY A 40 11.30 -11.92 27.58
C GLY A 40 10.37 -10.90 26.93
N ASP A 41 10.10 -9.82 27.68
CA ASP A 41 9.23 -8.73 27.26
C ASP A 41 10.02 -7.68 26.46
N LEU A 42 9.39 -7.15 25.43
CA LEU A 42 9.86 -5.99 24.67
C LEU A 42 8.83 -4.87 24.84
N VAL A 43 9.31 -3.68 25.22
CA VAL A 43 8.50 -2.53 25.66
C VAL A 43 8.56 -1.36 24.68
N GLY A 44 9.43 -1.43 23.68
CA GLY A 44 9.63 -0.34 22.74
C GLY A 44 10.72 -0.65 21.74
N GLY A 45 11.25 0.38 21.11
CA GLY A 45 12.33 0.25 20.16
C GLY A 45 12.66 1.54 19.44
N SER A 46 13.54 1.41 18.46
CA SER A 46 13.94 2.52 17.60
C SER A 46 13.99 2.12 16.14
N ILE A 47 13.56 3.06 15.29
CA ILE A 47 13.62 2.93 13.84
C ILE A 47 14.30 4.16 13.27
N ARG A 48 15.29 3.91 12.42
CA ARG A 48 15.99 4.93 11.65
C ARG A 48 15.41 4.98 10.24
N VAL A 49 14.96 6.15 9.83
CA VAL A 49 14.51 6.44 8.45
C VAL A 49 15.51 7.40 7.82
N ASP A 50 16.02 7.05 6.65
CA ASP A 50 17.04 7.84 5.95
C ASP A 50 16.45 8.42 4.65
N TYR A 51 16.29 9.73 4.63
CA TYR A 51 15.75 10.48 3.49
C TYR A 51 16.83 10.99 2.52
N THR A 52 18.12 10.83 2.84
CA THR A 52 19.23 11.44 2.09
C THR A 52 19.30 11.03 0.61
N ASN A 53 18.75 9.87 0.27
CA ASN A 53 18.63 9.37 -1.10
C ASN A 53 17.20 8.88 -1.40
N ALA A 54 16.18 9.48 -0.76
CA ALA A 54 14.79 9.10 -0.98
C ALA A 54 14.32 9.50 -2.39
N GLU A 55 13.55 8.61 -3.01
CA GLU A 55 12.89 8.84 -4.30
C GLU A 55 11.42 9.16 -4.01
N ILE A 56 11.06 10.44 -3.99
CA ILE A 56 9.70 10.89 -3.67
C ILE A 56 9.07 11.50 -4.92
N TYR A 57 7.90 10.98 -5.29
CA TYR A 57 7.17 11.45 -6.44
C TYR A 57 5.72 11.72 -6.07
N VAL A 58 5.19 12.81 -6.61
CA VAL A 58 3.81 13.25 -6.38
C VAL A 58 3.12 13.50 -7.72
N GLU A 59 1.81 13.33 -7.74
CA GLU A 59 1.01 13.68 -8.91
C GLU A 59 0.79 15.19 -8.95
N SER A 60 1.00 15.81 -10.11
CA SER A 60 0.74 17.24 -10.33
C SER A 60 0.41 17.50 -11.79
N GLY A 61 -0.71 18.17 -12.05
CA GLY A 61 -1.15 18.56 -13.40
C GLY A 61 -1.23 17.40 -14.40
N GLY A 62 -1.72 16.23 -13.98
CA GLY A 62 -1.79 15.02 -14.83
C GLY A 62 -0.44 14.35 -15.10
N GLY A 63 0.63 14.78 -14.43
CA GLY A 63 1.96 14.19 -14.50
C GLY A 63 2.45 13.67 -13.15
N VAL A 64 3.61 13.03 -13.16
CA VAL A 64 4.33 12.60 -11.95
C VAL A 64 5.60 13.44 -11.86
N VAL A 65 5.73 14.23 -10.79
CA VAL A 65 6.85 15.16 -10.59
C VAL A 65 7.71 14.74 -9.39
N LEU A 66 8.98 15.16 -9.35
CA LEU A 66 9.82 14.96 -8.17
C LEU A 66 9.33 15.83 -7.02
N ALA A 67 9.47 15.31 -5.81
CA ALA A 67 9.36 16.11 -4.60
C ALA A 67 10.57 15.90 -3.67
N GLU A 68 10.89 16.94 -2.90
CA GLU A 68 11.95 16.91 -1.89
C GLU A 68 11.34 16.81 -0.48
N ALA A 69 11.85 15.87 0.33
CA ALA A 69 11.51 15.81 1.74
C ALA A 69 12.21 16.93 2.50
N VAL A 70 11.43 17.75 3.21
CA VAL A 70 11.93 18.84 4.04
C VAL A 70 11.39 18.72 5.46
N ASP A 71 12.12 19.30 6.41
CA ASP A 71 11.64 19.48 7.77
C ASP A 71 10.68 20.68 7.89
N ASP A 72 10.21 20.94 9.12
CA ASP A 72 9.32 22.05 9.45
C ASP A 72 9.93 23.44 9.20
N ALA A 73 11.26 23.55 9.07
CA ALA A 73 11.96 24.78 8.70
C ALA A 73 12.19 24.89 7.18
N GLY A 74 11.76 23.90 6.40
CA GLY A 74 11.98 23.82 4.96
C GLY A 74 13.40 23.39 4.57
N ALA A 75 14.19 22.88 5.51
CA ALA A 75 15.52 22.34 5.23
C ALA A 75 15.42 20.88 4.74
N PRO A 76 16.27 20.43 3.81
CA PRO A 76 16.26 19.05 3.34
C PRO A 76 16.42 18.05 4.48
N LEU A 77 15.57 17.03 4.50
CA LEU A 77 15.58 16.03 5.56
C LEU A 77 16.67 14.98 5.32
N GLY A 78 17.44 14.68 6.36
CA GLY A 78 18.47 13.64 6.35
C GLY A 78 18.01 12.35 7.03
N VAL A 79 18.73 11.97 8.09
CA VAL A 79 18.40 10.79 8.90
C VAL A 79 17.48 11.21 10.06
N VAL A 80 16.38 10.49 10.25
CA VAL A 80 15.46 10.64 11.38
C VAL A 80 15.48 9.37 12.22
N ASP A 81 15.73 9.53 13.52
CA ASP A 81 15.61 8.45 14.50
C ASP A 81 14.27 8.60 15.24
N LEU A 82 13.45 7.55 15.18
CA LEU A 82 12.14 7.47 15.83
C LEU A 82 12.22 6.54 17.02
N GLN A 83 11.79 7.01 18.19
CA GLN A 83 11.57 6.17 19.37
C GLN A 83 10.12 5.71 19.40
N ILE A 84 9.93 4.45 19.77
CA ILE A 84 8.63 3.80 19.86
C ILE A 84 8.48 3.26 21.26
N GLU A 85 7.39 3.62 21.92
CA GLU A 85 6.96 3.03 23.19
C GLU A 85 5.70 2.20 22.94
N LEU A 86 5.69 0.96 23.43
CA LEU A 86 4.53 0.08 23.37
C LEU A 86 3.72 0.25 24.65
N ASP A 87 2.39 0.26 24.54
CA ASP A 87 1.49 0.26 25.70
C ASP A 87 1.81 -0.92 26.64
N ASP A 88 1.87 -0.64 27.94
CA ASP A 88 2.04 -1.61 29.02
C ASP A 88 1.03 -2.78 28.93
N ARG A 89 -0.16 -2.54 28.37
CA ARG A 89 -1.21 -3.55 28.17
C ARG A 89 -1.01 -4.43 26.93
N GLU A 90 -0.28 -3.96 25.91
CA GLU A 90 -0.02 -4.66 24.65
C GLU A 90 1.48 -4.87 24.36
N ARG A 91 2.25 -5.25 25.38
CA ARG A 91 3.68 -5.60 25.21
C ARG A 91 3.91 -6.84 24.33
N LEU A 92 5.00 -6.82 23.57
CA LEU A 92 5.45 -7.97 22.78
C LEU A 92 6.20 -8.97 23.69
N VAL A 93 5.62 -10.15 23.89
CA VAL A 93 6.20 -11.21 24.74
C VAL A 93 6.83 -12.31 23.89
N ILE A 94 8.15 -12.44 23.98
CA ILE A 94 8.90 -13.51 23.31
C ILE A 94 8.96 -14.74 24.21
N THR A 95 8.46 -15.87 23.71
CA THR A 95 8.47 -17.16 24.41
C THR A 95 9.27 -18.20 23.61
N ARG A 96 9.92 -19.13 24.30
CA ARG A 96 10.78 -20.12 23.64
C ARG A 96 9.97 -21.03 22.71
N GLY A 97 10.46 -21.23 21.49
CA GLY A 97 9.86 -22.12 20.49
C GLY A 97 8.52 -21.63 19.95
N ARG A 98 8.27 -20.31 20.04
CA ARG A 98 6.97 -19.72 19.77
C ARG A 98 7.15 -18.41 19.01
N THR A 99 6.62 -18.35 17.78
CA THR A 99 6.64 -17.13 16.94
C THR A 99 5.83 -16.02 17.60
N ALA A 100 6.35 -14.80 17.60
CA ALA A 100 5.63 -13.61 18.04
C ALA A 100 5.52 -12.64 16.84
N PHE A 101 4.42 -11.90 16.78
CA PHE A 101 4.15 -10.97 15.68
C PHE A 101 4.15 -9.54 16.22
N LEU A 102 4.77 -8.65 15.45
CA LEU A 102 4.74 -7.21 15.64
C LEU A 102 4.57 -6.61 14.26
N SER A 103 3.48 -5.88 14.06
CA SER A 103 3.32 -5.04 12.89
C SER A 103 3.95 -3.68 13.16
N ILE A 104 4.64 -3.18 12.15
CA ILE A 104 5.20 -1.85 12.11
C ILE A 104 4.57 -1.17 10.90
N ASP A 105 3.80 -0.12 11.12
CA ASP A 105 3.10 0.61 10.05
C ASP A 105 3.65 2.03 9.98
N PHE A 106 4.35 2.34 8.89
CA PHE A 106 4.74 3.71 8.58
C PHE A 106 3.55 4.39 7.90
N ASP A 107 2.91 5.32 8.59
CA ASP A 107 1.74 6.00 8.05
C ASP A 107 2.19 7.11 7.10
N LEU A 108 2.14 6.83 5.80
CA LEU A 108 2.58 7.75 4.77
C LEU A 108 1.78 9.07 4.79
N ALA A 109 0.48 9.03 5.10
CA ALA A 109 -0.41 10.19 5.05
C ALA A 109 -0.40 11.02 6.34
N ALA A 110 -0.15 10.40 7.50
CA ALA A 110 0.15 11.14 8.72
C ALA A 110 1.55 11.76 8.66
N SER A 111 2.49 11.08 8.01
CA SER A 111 3.91 11.49 7.99
C SER A 111 4.23 12.68 7.09
N HIS A 112 3.39 13.01 6.12
CA HIS A 112 3.75 13.91 5.03
C HIS A 112 2.65 14.93 4.71
N ASP A 113 3.07 16.15 4.38
CA ASP A 113 2.23 17.19 3.81
C ASP A 113 2.87 17.69 2.51
N VAL A 114 2.10 17.69 1.42
CA VAL A 114 2.61 17.94 0.06
C VAL A 114 2.26 19.35 -0.39
N ASP A 115 3.28 20.12 -0.74
CA ASP A 115 3.14 21.46 -1.33
C ASP A 115 3.63 21.46 -2.78
N LEU A 116 2.65 21.57 -3.70
CA LEU A 116 2.87 21.64 -5.14
C LEU A 116 3.22 23.05 -5.65
N GLY A 117 3.24 24.06 -4.77
CA GLY A 117 3.62 25.44 -5.11
C GLY A 117 5.13 25.64 -5.32
N PHE A 118 5.94 24.63 -4.99
CA PHE A 118 7.39 24.63 -5.20
C PHE A 118 7.80 23.83 -6.45
N THR A 119 8.98 24.13 -7.00
CA THR A 119 9.59 23.35 -8.08
C THR A 119 11.06 23.06 -7.74
N PRO A 120 11.43 21.81 -7.40
CA PRO A 120 10.56 20.63 -7.25
C PRO A 120 9.52 20.81 -6.12
N ALA A 121 8.46 20.01 -6.14
CA ALA A 121 7.45 20.04 -5.08
C ALA A 121 8.11 19.75 -3.72
N ARG A 122 7.51 20.23 -2.63
CA ARG A 122 8.03 19.98 -1.28
C ARG A 122 7.12 19.02 -0.53
N VAL A 123 7.73 18.15 0.25
CA VAL A 123 7.03 17.27 1.20
C VAL A 123 7.53 17.58 2.59
N THR A 124 6.76 18.37 3.35
CA THR A 124 7.05 18.58 4.77
C THR A 124 6.83 17.27 5.50
N THR A 125 7.87 16.79 6.18
CA THR A 125 7.94 15.40 6.64
C THR A 125 8.06 15.33 8.16
N ARG A 126 7.11 14.67 8.80
CA ARG A 126 7.04 14.37 10.24
C ARG A 126 6.76 12.89 10.43
N PRO A 127 7.79 12.02 10.35
CA PRO A 127 7.58 10.58 10.30
C PRO A 127 6.73 10.08 11.47
N TYR A 128 5.64 9.40 11.13
CA TYR A 128 4.73 8.75 12.06
C TYR A 128 4.74 7.25 11.80
N LEU A 129 4.94 6.48 12.87
CA LEU A 129 5.02 5.05 12.80
C LEU A 129 4.26 4.44 13.98
N SER A 130 3.42 3.45 13.70
CA SER A 130 2.76 2.64 14.73
C SER A 130 3.42 1.27 14.88
N ALA A 131 3.31 0.72 16.09
CA ALA A 131 3.81 -0.61 16.40
C ALA A 131 2.71 -1.39 17.14
N GLU A 132 2.23 -2.46 16.51
CA GLU A 132 1.03 -3.17 16.94
C GLU A 132 1.31 -4.67 17.08
N VAL A 133 1.13 -5.25 18.27
CA VAL A 133 1.27 -6.72 18.46
C VAL A 133 0.10 -7.48 17.81
N ARG A 134 -1.03 -6.80 17.66
CA ARG A 134 -2.19 -7.23 16.88
C ARG A 134 -2.49 -6.11 15.88
N PRO A 135 -2.34 -6.30 14.57
CA PRO A 135 -2.65 -5.26 13.58
C PRO A 135 -4.15 -4.97 13.57
N LEU A 136 -4.54 -3.70 13.48
CA LEU A 136 -5.94 -3.31 13.26
C LEU A 136 -6.41 -3.57 11.84
N ASP A 137 -5.51 -3.36 10.87
CA ASP A 137 -5.82 -3.49 9.46
C ASP A 137 -5.36 -4.84 8.93
N GLU A 138 -6.26 -5.53 8.22
CA GLU A 138 -5.92 -6.72 7.46
C GLU A 138 -5.43 -6.27 6.08
N LYS A 139 -4.12 -6.32 5.89
CA LYS A 139 -3.48 -6.17 4.57
C LYS A 139 -3.15 -7.56 4.03
N GLU A 140 -3.10 -7.70 2.70
CA GLU A 140 -2.53 -8.89 2.09
C GLU A 140 -1.10 -9.07 2.62
N LEU A 141 -0.77 -10.26 3.10
CA LEU A 141 0.56 -10.54 3.63
C LEU A 141 1.41 -11.21 2.56
N ARG A 142 2.65 -10.72 2.40
CA ARG A 142 3.67 -11.30 1.55
C ARG A 142 4.80 -11.86 2.40
N VAL A 143 5.20 -13.08 2.12
CA VAL A 143 6.47 -13.64 2.59
C VAL A 143 7.24 -14.21 1.41
N ARG A 144 8.56 -14.03 1.40
CA ARG A 144 9.40 -14.45 0.30
C ARG A 144 10.80 -14.84 0.73
N GLY A 145 11.42 -15.67 -0.08
CA GLY A 145 12.74 -16.22 0.20
C GLY A 145 13.06 -17.43 -0.67
N PRO A 146 14.35 -17.84 -0.74
CA PRO A 146 14.71 -19.12 -1.31
C PRO A 146 14.10 -20.28 -0.51
N LEU A 147 13.61 -21.28 -1.23
CA LEU A 147 13.11 -22.54 -0.72
C LEU A 147 14.20 -23.27 0.08
N VAL A 148 13.83 -23.81 1.23
CA VAL A 148 14.69 -24.64 2.08
C VAL A 148 14.32 -26.11 1.92
N ASP A 149 13.05 -26.44 2.16
CA ASP A 149 12.54 -27.81 2.08
C ASP A 149 11.03 -27.81 1.84
N VAL A 150 10.48 -28.94 1.40
CA VAL A 150 9.05 -29.13 1.13
C VAL A 150 8.55 -30.40 1.83
N ASP A 151 7.50 -30.27 2.63
CA ASP A 151 6.80 -31.41 3.23
C ASP A 151 5.42 -31.58 2.56
N THR A 152 5.37 -32.47 1.58
CA THR A 152 4.14 -32.79 0.84
C THR A 152 3.08 -33.49 1.68
N THR A 153 3.46 -34.11 2.80
CA THR A 153 2.51 -34.79 3.71
C THR A 153 1.87 -33.78 4.67
N ALA A 154 2.65 -32.85 5.21
CA ALA A 154 2.15 -31.77 6.06
C ALA A 154 1.47 -30.65 5.27
N GLY A 155 1.69 -30.56 3.96
CA GLY A 155 1.16 -29.49 3.13
C GLY A 155 1.91 -28.17 3.34
N THR A 156 3.19 -28.24 3.66
CA THR A 156 4.01 -27.08 4.05
C THR A 156 5.30 -27.01 3.25
N TYR A 157 5.92 -25.83 3.21
CA TYR A 157 7.30 -25.67 2.78
C TYR A 157 8.00 -24.58 3.59
N ASP A 158 9.31 -24.73 3.76
CA ASP A 158 10.13 -23.78 4.50
C ASP A 158 10.91 -22.88 3.55
N ILE A 159 11.05 -21.62 3.94
CA ILE A 159 11.85 -20.63 3.20
C ILE A 159 12.85 -19.96 4.14
N ARG A 160 13.97 -19.49 3.58
CA ARG A 160 14.84 -18.55 4.29
C ARG A 160 14.36 -17.14 3.95
N VAL A 161 13.83 -16.43 4.93
CA VAL A 161 13.16 -15.14 4.70
C VAL A 161 14.15 -14.13 4.11
N ARG A 162 13.71 -13.47 3.03
CA ARG A 162 14.42 -12.37 2.36
C ARG A 162 13.39 -11.29 2.02
N PRO A 163 13.05 -10.42 2.97
CA PRO A 163 11.93 -9.49 2.84
C PRO A 163 12.19 -8.48 1.73
N TRP A 164 11.12 -8.02 1.09
CA TRP A 164 11.18 -7.12 -0.07
C TRP A 164 12.11 -7.70 -1.15
N HIS A 165 12.77 -6.90 -1.98
CA HIS A 165 13.65 -7.40 -3.04
C HIS A 165 15.09 -7.68 -2.59
N ARG A 166 15.30 -8.05 -1.32
CA ARG A 166 16.61 -8.44 -0.78
C ARG A 166 17.13 -9.71 -1.45
N ARG A 167 18.43 -9.74 -1.74
CA ARG A 167 19.11 -10.92 -2.30
C ARG A 167 19.93 -11.69 -1.29
N ASP A 168 20.33 -11.02 -0.22
CA ASP A 168 21.22 -11.49 0.82
C ASP A 168 20.69 -11.11 2.20
N GLY A 169 21.42 -11.51 3.23
CA GLY A 169 21.01 -11.43 4.62
C GLY A 169 20.38 -12.72 5.13
N ASP A 170 20.44 -12.87 6.45
CA ASP A 170 19.78 -13.94 7.18
C ASP A 170 18.71 -13.34 8.08
N PHE A 171 17.45 -13.57 7.71
CA PHE A 171 16.27 -13.13 8.45
C PHE A 171 15.56 -14.35 9.08
N GLY A 172 16.26 -15.47 9.23
CA GLY A 172 15.70 -16.70 9.75
C GLY A 172 14.89 -17.49 8.73
N THR A 173 14.26 -18.56 9.20
CA THR A 173 13.42 -19.47 8.41
C THR A 173 11.96 -19.30 8.77
N PHE A 174 11.07 -19.52 7.81
CA PHE A 174 9.64 -19.40 8.00
C PHE A 174 8.90 -20.50 7.24
N THR A 175 7.92 -21.11 7.90
CA THR A 175 7.09 -22.19 7.34
C THR A 175 5.84 -21.61 6.70
N VAL A 176 5.61 -21.93 5.44
CA VAL A 176 4.41 -21.56 4.69
C VAL A 176 3.49 -22.77 4.60
N TYR A 177 2.24 -22.58 5.03
CA TYR A 177 1.19 -23.60 4.93
C TYR A 177 0.42 -23.45 3.63
N THR A 178 -0.02 -24.57 3.07
CA THR A 178 -0.82 -24.61 1.84
C THR A 178 -2.10 -25.41 2.07
N THR A 179 -3.09 -25.18 1.21
CA THR A 179 -4.41 -25.81 1.27
C THR A 179 -4.75 -26.40 -0.09
N PRO A 180 -5.81 -27.22 -0.20
CA PRO A 180 -6.28 -27.71 -1.49
C PRO A 180 -6.66 -26.60 -2.49
N THR A 181 -6.91 -25.38 -2.03
CA THR A 181 -7.26 -24.22 -2.86
C THR A 181 -6.09 -23.29 -3.14
N THR A 182 -4.92 -23.50 -2.52
CA THR A 182 -3.73 -22.70 -2.79
C THR A 182 -3.33 -22.84 -4.26
N THR A 183 -3.18 -21.72 -4.94
CA THR A 183 -2.76 -21.70 -6.35
C THR A 183 -1.26 -21.50 -6.44
N PHE A 184 -0.63 -22.15 -7.40
CA PHE A 184 0.81 -22.05 -7.64
C PHE A 184 1.06 -21.65 -9.07
N GLU A 185 2.01 -20.76 -9.26
CA GLU A 185 2.56 -20.41 -10.56
C GLU A 185 4.07 -20.67 -10.51
N ILE A 186 4.51 -21.67 -11.25
CA ILE A 186 5.88 -22.19 -11.21
C ILE A 186 6.43 -22.23 -12.62
N GLY A 187 7.24 -21.24 -12.95
CA GLY A 187 7.72 -20.98 -14.31
C GLY A 187 6.55 -20.75 -15.27
N ASP A 188 6.34 -21.70 -16.18
CA ASP A 188 5.32 -21.62 -17.23
C ASP A 188 4.04 -22.40 -16.91
N ALA A 189 3.95 -23.00 -15.72
CA ALA A 189 2.85 -23.87 -15.34
C ALA A 189 2.10 -23.36 -14.12
N SER A 190 0.78 -23.59 -14.14
CA SER A 190 -0.14 -23.29 -13.06
C SER A 190 -0.60 -24.58 -12.39
N TYR A 191 -0.65 -24.59 -11.06
CA TYR A 191 -1.13 -25.72 -10.27
C TYR A 191 -2.07 -25.25 -9.16
N THR A 192 -2.77 -26.20 -8.53
CA THR A 192 -3.63 -25.92 -7.37
C THR A 192 -3.52 -27.08 -6.37
N GLY A 193 -3.34 -26.76 -5.09
CA GLY A 193 -3.21 -27.73 -4.01
C GLY A 193 -1.95 -28.60 -4.12
N ALA A 194 -2.07 -29.87 -3.75
CA ALA A 194 -0.95 -30.82 -3.66
C ALA A 194 -0.07 -30.91 -4.93
N PRO A 195 -0.62 -30.93 -6.17
CA PRO A 195 0.19 -30.87 -7.39
C PRO A 195 1.19 -29.71 -7.43
N GLY A 196 0.82 -28.54 -6.92
CA GLY A 196 1.70 -27.37 -6.87
C GLY A 196 2.82 -27.52 -5.86
N LEU A 197 2.56 -28.17 -4.73
CA LEU A 197 3.57 -28.46 -3.73
C LEU A 197 4.59 -29.50 -4.23
N THR A 198 4.13 -30.53 -4.95
CA THR A 198 5.02 -31.49 -5.64
C THR A 198 5.86 -30.81 -6.72
N ALA A 199 5.26 -29.91 -7.49
CA ALA A 199 6.01 -29.12 -8.48
C ALA A 199 7.05 -28.21 -7.80
N LEU A 200 6.73 -27.64 -6.64
CA LEU A 200 7.68 -26.85 -5.84
C LEU A 200 8.84 -27.70 -5.32
N GLU A 201 8.57 -28.90 -4.80
CA GLU A 201 9.59 -29.87 -4.37
C GLU A 201 10.57 -30.19 -5.52
N SER A 202 10.05 -30.32 -6.75
CA SER A 202 10.87 -30.61 -7.93
C SER A 202 11.83 -29.49 -8.34
N LEU A 203 11.58 -28.23 -7.94
CA LEU A 203 12.52 -27.13 -8.17
C LEU A 203 13.79 -27.25 -7.31
N GLY A 204 13.68 -27.91 -6.15
CA GLY A 204 14.77 -28.08 -5.20
C GLY A 204 15.09 -26.83 -4.37
N ALA A 205 15.87 -27.05 -3.31
CA ALA A 205 16.30 -25.99 -2.39
C ALA A 205 17.06 -24.87 -3.13
N GLY A 206 16.81 -23.63 -2.71
CA GLY A 206 17.40 -22.42 -3.30
C GLY A 206 16.49 -21.70 -4.29
N ALA A 207 15.49 -22.38 -4.87
CA ALA A 207 14.53 -21.75 -5.77
C ALA A 207 13.81 -20.58 -5.08
N LEU A 208 13.74 -19.41 -5.71
CA LEU A 208 13.02 -18.28 -5.12
C LEU A 208 11.52 -18.56 -5.06
N THR A 209 10.92 -18.19 -3.94
CA THR A 209 9.47 -18.27 -3.73
C THR A 209 8.93 -16.95 -3.19
N VAL A 210 7.68 -16.66 -3.53
CA VAL A 210 6.88 -15.57 -2.97
C VAL A 210 5.50 -16.15 -2.69
N ALA A 211 5.02 -15.99 -1.46
CA ALA A 211 3.69 -16.40 -1.05
C ALA A 211 2.88 -15.21 -0.60
N PHE A 212 1.61 -15.19 -1.02
CA PHE A 212 0.59 -14.26 -0.57
C PHE A 212 -0.48 -15.03 0.18
N GLY A 213 -0.96 -14.50 1.30
CA GLY A 213 -1.98 -15.19 2.09
C GLY A 213 -2.33 -14.47 3.38
N THR A 214 -2.85 -15.24 4.32
CA THR A 214 -3.36 -14.75 5.59
C THR A 214 -2.57 -15.32 6.76
N LEU A 215 -2.49 -14.55 7.85
CA LEU A 215 -1.86 -14.95 9.09
C LEU A 215 -2.90 -15.11 10.19
N ASP A 216 -3.05 -16.34 10.66
CA ASP A 216 -3.77 -16.61 11.90
C ASP A 216 -2.84 -16.29 13.07
N VAL A 217 -3.07 -15.15 13.73
CA VAL A 217 -2.28 -14.72 14.90
C VAL A 217 -2.48 -15.62 16.12
N THR A 218 -3.63 -16.29 16.23
CA THR A 218 -3.96 -17.19 17.35
C THR A 218 -3.19 -18.49 17.22
N ASN A 219 -3.26 -19.11 16.04
CA ASN A 219 -2.56 -20.37 15.73
C ASN A 219 -1.12 -20.15 15.26
N ARG A 220 -0.73 -18.90 15.00
CA ARG A 220 0.60 -18.46 14.54
C ARG A 220 0.98 -19.09 13.20
N GLN A 221 0.00 -19.16 12.31
CA GLN A 221 0.11 -19.90 11.06
C GLN A 221 -0.15 -18.96 9.89
N PHE A 222 0.82 -18.87 8.98
CA PHE A 222 0.63 -18.22 7.69
C PHE A 222 0.22 -19.26 6.66
N THR A 223 -0.94 -19.05 6.04
CA THR A 223 -1.49 -19.96 5.03
C THR A 223 -1.53 -19.23 3.68
N ALA A 224 -0.82 -19.77 2.71
CA ALA A 224 -0.73 -19.20 1.37
C ALA A 224 -2.02 -19.45 0.57
N GLU A 225 -2.48 -18.41 -0.10
CA GLU A 225 -3.53 -18.46 -1.11
C GLU A 225 -2.92 -18.52 -2.52
N ILE A 226 -1.81 -17.82 -2.71
CA ILE A 226 -1.06 -17.76 -3.97
C ILE A 226 0.42 -17.98 -3.68
N VAL A 227 1.05 -18.86 -4.45
CA VAL A 227 2.49 -19.10 -4.43
C VAL A 227 3.06 -18.89 -5.82
N HIS A 228 4.11 -18.09 -5.92
CA HIS A 228 4.95 -17.97 -7.11
C HIS A 228 6.32 -18.55 -6.82
N ALA A 229 6.87 -19.34 -7.74
CA ALA A 229 8.20 -19.93 -7.56
C ALA A 229 9.03 -19.99 -8.85
N GLY A 230 10.36 -20.04 -8.68
CA GLY A 230 11.32 -20.10 -9.78
C GLY A 230 11.22 -18.87 -10.68
N ASP A 231 11.13 -19.10 -12.00
CA ASP A 231 11.07 -18.04 -13.02
C ASP A 231 9.79 -17.17 -12.95
N SER A 232 8.81 -17.57 -12.14
CA SER A 232 7.62 -16.76 -11.83
C SER A 232 7.89 -15.64 -10.80
N VAL A 233 9.12 -15.56 -10.28
CA VAL A 233 9.57 -14.56 -9.31
C VAL A 233 10.64 -13.66 -9.93
N GLY A 234 10.45 -12.34 -9.85
CA GLY A 234 11.38 -11.37 -10.41
C GLY A 234 12.68 -11.28 -9.61
N GLY A 235 13.80 -11.12 -10.32
CA GLY A 235 15.13 -10.93 -9.72
C GLY A 235 16.05 -12.16 -9.76
N ASP A 236 15.57 -13.30 -10.27
CA ASP A 236 16.39 -14.46 -10.60
C ASP A 236 16.64 -14.54 -12.11
N ARG A 237 15.97 -15.43 -12.86
CA ARG A 237 16.13 -15.51 -14.32
C ARG A 237 15.66 -14.26 -15.05
N PHE A 238 14.61 -13.57 -14.60
CA PHE A 238 14.12 -12.37 -15.28
C PHE A 238 14.20 -11.14 -14.37
N SER A 239 14.48 -9.99 -14.99
CA SER A 239 14.10 -8.72 -14.39
C SER A 239 12.58 -8.59 -14.43
N ALA A 240 12.00 -7.80 -13.54
CA ALA A 240 10.56 -7.59 -13.50
C ALA A 240 10.18 -6.12 -13.35
N VAL A 241 9.03 -5.75 -13.90
CA VAL A 241 8.42 -4.42 -13.78
C VAL A 241 7.00 -4.59 -13.28
N HIS A 242 6.70 -4.01 -12.12
CA HIS A 242 5.37 -4.01 -11.52
C HIS A 242 4.75 -2.63 -11.74
N GLY A 243 3.52 -2.52 -12.22
CA GLY A 243 2.86 -1.22 -12.39
C GLY A 243 1.51 -1.31 -13.12
N ASN A 244 1.00 -0.16 -13.57
CA ASN A 244 -0.23 -0.06 -14.35
C ASN A 244 0.09 0.35 -15.79
N VAL A 245 -0.53 -0.33 -16.75
CA VAL A 245 -0.48 0.07 -18.17
C VAL A 245 -1.31 1.34 -18.33
N VAL A 246 -0.66 2.46 -18.62
CA VAL A 246 -1.34 3.76 -18.79
C VAL A 246 -1.57 4.15 -20.25
N ALA A 247 -0.81 3.56 -21.17
CA ALA A 247 -1.00 3.73 -22.60
C ALA A 247 -0.45 2.51 -23.33
N ARG A 248 -0.97 2.25 -24.53
CA ARG A 248 -0.47 1.19 -25.43
C ARG A 248 -0.34 1.75 -26.84
N SER A 249 0.74 1.38 -27.52
CA SER A 249 0.95 1.67 -28.94
C SER A 249 1.53 0.42 -29.61
N GLY A 250 0.70 -0.28 -30.38
CA GLY A 250 1.05 -1.61 -30.90
C GLY A 250 1.44 -2.56 -29.76
N ASP A 251 2.65 -3.11 -29.84
CA ASP A 251 3.21 -4.02 -28.83
C ASP A 251 4.13 -3.33 -27.82
N THR A 252 4.01 -2.00 -27.67
CA THR A 252 4.68 -1.24 -26.60
C THR A 252 3.66 -0.76 -25.58
N LEU A 253 3.87 -1.16 -24.32
CA LEU A 253 3.10 -0.71 -23.17
C LEU A 253 3.87 0.39 -22.45
N THR A 254 3.20 1.51 -22.16
CA THR A 254 3.70 2.52 -21.23
C THR A 254 3.21 2.18 -19.83
N VAL A 255 4.12 1.87 -18.92
CA VAL A 255 3.82 1.48 -17.54
C VAL A 255 4.25 2.57 -16.57
N LYS A 256 3.35 2.98 -15.66
CA LYS A 256 3.62 3.94 -14.59
C LYS A 256 3.36 3.34 -13.20
N GLY A 257 3.82 4.05 -12.16
CA GLY A 257 3.85 3.52 -10.79
C GLY A 257 4.83 2.36 -10.68
N ALA A 258 5.93 2.40 -11.45
CA ALA A 258 6.69 1.23 -11.80
C ALA A 258 7.79 0.91 -10.78
N LEU A 259 7.76 -0.30 -10.21
CA LEU A 259 8.90 -0.85 -9.47
C LEU A 259 9.72 -1.74 -10.42
N ALA A 260 10.95 -1.32 -10.72
CA ALA A 260 11.89 -2.07 -11.53
C ALA A 260 12.76 -2.98 -10.65
N VAL A 261 12.52 -4.29 -10.74
CA VAL A 261 13.30 -5.33 -10.08
C VAL A 261 14.37 -5.82 -11.04
N HIS A 262 15.62 -5.58 -10.69
CA HIS A 262 16.76 -6.05 -11.47
C HIS A 262 17.24 -7.43 -11.02
N ARG A 263 17.95 -8.14 -11.90
CA ARG A 263 18.69 -9.38 -11.57
C ARG A 263 20.03 -9.10 -10.87
N ASP A 264 20.67 -8.00 -11.20
CA ASP A 264 22.08 -7.70 -10.86
C ASP A 264 22.24 -6.50 -9.90
N ARG A 265 21.26 -5.61 -9.77
CA ARG A 265 21.29 -4.46 -8.82
C ARG A 265 20.03 -4.32 -7.94
N PRO A 266 20.01 -3.52 -6.85
CA PRO A 266 18.80 -3.31 -6.06
C PRO A 266 17.59 -2.87 -6.90
N ALA A 267 16.38 -3.06 -6.36
CA ALA A 267 15.16 -2.56 -7.00
C ALA A 267 15.09 -1.03 -6.90
N HIS A 268 14.55 -0.39 -7.93
CA HIS A 268 14.41 1.07 -8.01
C HIS A 268 13.01 1.45 -8.48
N TYR A 269 12.50 2.57 -7.98
CA TYR A 269 11.27 3.13 -8.51
C TYR A 269 11.58 3.86 -9.83
N ARG A 270 10.66 3.74 -10.79
CA ARG A 270 10.72 4.47 -12.06
C ARG A 270 9.36 5.10 -12.31
N ARG A 271 9.36 6.38 -12.71
CA ARG A 271 8.13 7.09 -13.08
C ARG A 271 7.44 6.41 -14.26
N THR A 272 8.23 6.04 -15.26
CA THR A 272 7.78 5.47 -16.52
C THR A 272 8.74 4.36 -16.97
N VAL A 273 8.18 3.23 -17.38
CA VAL A 273 8.90 2.12 -18.02
C VAL A 273 8.14 1.74 -19.29
N LEU A 274 8.86 1.54 -20.39
CA LEU A 274 8.31 0.94 -21.59
C LEU A 274 8.50 -0.57 -21.52
N VAL A 275 7.44 -1.32 -21.81
CA VAL A 275 7.49 -2.78 -21.88
C VAL A 275 7.16 -3.19 -23.31
N GLU A 276 8.10 -3.89 -23.94
CA GLU A 276 7.91 -4.49 -25.27
C GLU A 276 7.37 -5.90 -25.10
N ILE A 277 6.22 -6.18 -25.72
CA ILE A 277 5.60 -7.51 -25.78
C ILE A 277 5.65 -8.04 -27.22
N GLY A 278 5.33 -9.31 -27.42
CA GLY A 278 5.26 -9.90 -28.75
C GLY A 278 4.57 -11.24 -28.73
N ASP A 279 4.50 -11.92 -29.88
CA ASP A 279 3.72 -13.16 -30.03
C ASP A 279 4.19 -14.32 -29.13
N ASN A 280 5.44 -14.26 -28.65
CA ASN A 280 5.97 -15.25 -27.71
C ASN A 280 5.89 -14.81 -26.24
N THR A 281 5.37 -13.61 -25.97
CA THR A 281 5.11 -13.15 -24.61
C THR A 281 4.01 -14.00 -24.00
N ARG A 282 4.34 -14.73 -22.94
CA ARG A 282 3.35 -15.53 -22.22
C ARG A 282 2.49 -14.64 -21.34
N VAL A 283 1.17 -14.76 -21.44
CA VAL A 283 0.25 -13.99 -20.62
C VAL A 283 -0.49 -14.89 -19.64
N SER A 284 -0.64 -14.42 -18.41
CA SER A 284 -1.34 -15.11 -17.34
C SER A 284 -2.19 -14.11 -16.55
N LYS A 285 -3.27 -14.59 -15.95
CA LYS A 285 -4.20 -13.77 -15.16
C LYS A 285 -4.40 -14.38 -13.78
N VAL A 286 -4.18 -13.58 -12.73
CA VAL A 286 -4.31 -14.07 -11.36
C VAL A 286 -5.73 -14.57 -11.08
N GLY A 287 -5.83 -15.75 -10.46
CA GLY A 287 -7.10 -16.41 -10.16
C GLY A 287 -7.81 -17.00 -11.38
N ASP A 288 -7.14 -17.08 -12.54
CA ASP A 288 -7.66 -17.71 -13.75
C ASP A 288 -6.56 -18.48 -14.47
N ALA A 289 -5.95 -19.41 -13.73
CA ALA A 289 -4.67 -20.00 -14.08
C ALA A 289 -4.72 -21.00 -15.25
N MET A 290 -5.93 -21.37 -15.70
CA MET A 290 -6.21 -22.37 -16.73
C MET A 290 -6.70 -21.78 -18.05
N ALA A 291 -7.06 -20.49 -18.07
CA ALA A 291 -7.43 -19.81 -19.31
C ALA A 291 -6.19 -19.49 -20.14
N ALA A 292 -6.35 -19.54 -21.47
CA ALA A 292 -5.33 -19.09 -22.39
C ALA A 292 -5.47 -17.58 -22.58
N PHE A 293 -4.35 -16.86 -22.42
CA PHE A 293 -4.26 -15.44 -22.68
C PHE A 293 -3.06 -15.18 -23.60
N ASP A 294 -3.14 -14.10 -24.36
CA ASP A 294 -2.07 -13.60 -25.20
C ASP A 294 -1.84 -12.09 -24.97
N LYS A 295 -0.96 -11.51 -25.77
CA LYS A 295 -0.54 -10.11 -25.64
C LYS A 295 -1.70 -9.13 -25.84
N ASP A 296 -2.75 -9.51 -26.56
CA ASP A 296 -3.88 -8.64 -26.89
C ASP A 296 -4.90 -8.56 -25.74
N ASP A 297 -4.85 -9.49 -24.79
CA ASP A 297 -5.59 -9.39 -23.52
C ASP A 297 -5.11 -8.24 -22.60
N ILE A 298 -3.92 -7.67 -22.85
CA ILE A 298 -3.34 -6.62 -22.01
C ILE A 298 -3.80 -5.23 -22.51
N SER A 299 -4.74 -4.61 -21.79
CA SER A 299 -5.29 -3.31 -22.16
C SER A 299 -4.89 -2.16 -21.21
N VAL A 300 -5.22 -0.93 -21.59
CA VAL A 300 -4.96 0.28 -20.79
C VAL A 300 -5.81 0.27 -19.52
N GLY A 301 -5.18 0.52 -18.37
CA GLY A 301 -5.76 0.37 -17.04
C GLY A 301 -5.27 -0.88 -16.31
N GLN A 302 -4.81 -1.90 -17.03
CA GLN A 302 -4.48 -3.20 -16.45
C GLN A 302 -3.25 -3.10 -15.55
N ARG A 303 -3.36 -3.57 -14.31
CA ARG A 303 -2.22 -3.77 -13.41
C ARG A 303 -1.46 -5.03 -13.81
N ILE A 304 -0.14 -4.94 -13.93
CA ILE A 304 0.69 -6.04 -14.41
C ILE A 304 1.98 -6.25 -13.61
N VAL A 305 2.54 -7.44 -13.75
CA VAL A 305 3.97 -7.72 -13.58
C VAL A 305 4.52 -8.25 -14.90
N ALA A 306 5.39 -7.48 -15.56
CA ALA A 306 6.10 -7.91 -16.76
C ALA A 306 7.47 -8.46 -16.40
N PHE A 307 7.89 -9.56 -17.01
CA PHE A 307 9.20 -10.18 -16.80
C PHE A 307 9.94 -10.28 -18.12
N GLY A 308 11.21 -9.90 -18.11
CA GLY A 308 12.00 -9.78 -19.32
C GLY A 308 13.46 -9.41 -19.05
N GLN A 309 14.08 -8.80 -20.05
CA GLN A 309 15.44 -8.26 -19.97
C GLN A 309 15.43 -6.76 -20.25
N PHE A 310 16.19 -5.99 -19.47
CA PHE A 310 16.34 -4.56 -19.75
C PHE A 310 17.30 -4.35 -20.92
N THR A 311 16.86 -3.65 -21.97
CA THR A 311 17.64 -3.45 -23.21
C THR A 311 18.48 -2.17 -23.18
N ASN A 312 18.14 -1.22 -22.32
CA ASN A 312 18.91 0.00 -22.06
C ASN A 312 19.38 0.11 -20.59
N PRO A 313 20.17 -0.86 -20.07
CA PRO A 313 20.54 -0.91 -18.65
C PRO A 313 21.44 0.24 -18.19
N GLN A 314 21.99 1.00 -19.14
CA GLN A 314 22.88 2.16 -18.96
C GLN A 314 22.16 3.44 -18.54
N VAL A 315 20.81 3.46 -18.49
CA VAL A 315 20.08 4.53 -17.80
C VAL A 315 20.46 4.44 -16.33
N ALA A 316 21.35 5.35 -15.92
CA ALA A 316 21.98 5.33 -14.62
C ALA A 316 20.91 5.34 -13.51
N SER A 317 21.11 4.52 -12.48
CA SER A 317 20.19 4.36 -11.36
C SER A 317 20.31 5.48 -10.32
N ASP A 318 21.26 6.40 -10.52
CA ASP A 318 21.74 7.38 -9.54
C ASP A 318 21.46 8.83 -9.94
N ASP A 319 20.76 9.07 -11.06
CA ASP A 319 20.27 10.42 -11.41
C ASP A 319 18.75 10.50 -11.21
N PRO A 320 18.26 10.71 -9.98
CA PRO A 320 16.84 10.95 -9.71
C PRO A 320 16.33 12.26 -10.33
N LEU A 321 17.25 13.11 -10.83
CA LEU A 321 17.00 14.40 -11.48
C LEU A 321 17.15 14.32 -13.01
N GLY A 322 17.53 13.17 -13.56
CA GLY A 322 17.78 12.98 -14.98
C GLY A 322 16.49 13.11 -15.81
N PRO A 323 16.61 13.45 -17.11
CA PRO A 323 15.45 13.43 -18.00
C PRO A 323 14.81 12.04 -18.00
N ASP A 324 13.49 11.99 -18.16
CA ASP A 324 12.61 10.82 -18.12
C ASP A 324 12.93 9.82 -19.27
N ILE A 325 14.16 9.31 -19.35
CA ILE A 325 14.55 8.27 -20.29
C ILE A 325 13.90 7.00 -19.76
N ALA A 326 12.78 6.63 -20.37
CA ALA A 326 12.06 5.44 -20.00
C ALA A 326 12.97 4.21 -20.15
N LEU A 327 13.09 3.46 -19.05
CA LEU A 327 13.71 2.15 -19.07
C LEU A 327 12.88 1.24 -19.99
N ILE A 328 13.52 0.40 -20.79
CA ILE A 328 12.84 -0.52 -21.71
C ILE A 328 13.06 -1.95 -21.20
N LEU A 329 11.96 -2.62 -20.87
CA LEU A 329 11.93 -4.05 -20.59
C LEU A 329 11.45 -4.80 -21.83
N ASP A 330 12.32 -5.59 -22.43
CA ASP A 330 11.95 -6.54 -23.47
C ASP A 330 11.38 -7.81 -22.82
N ALA A 331 10.06 -7.97 -22.94
CA ALA A 331 9.29 -9.14 -22.51
C ALA A 331 8.81 -9.99 -23.69
N THR A 332 9.33 -9.80 -24.91
CA THR A 332 8.92 -10.52 -26.14
C THR A 332 9.16 -12.03 -26.05
N GLN A 333 10.18 -12.46 -25.30
CA GLN A 333 10.48 -13.85 -24.94
C GLN A 333 10.21 -14.13 -23.45
N GLY A 334 9.54 -13.19 -22.79
CA GLY A 334 9.27 -13.19 -21.37
C GLY A 334 7.80 -13.52 -21.08
N ARG A 335 7.28 -12.88 -20.04
CA ARG A 335 5.90 -13.09 -19.58
C ARG A 335 5.29 -11.83 -19.02
N VAL A 336 3.96 -11.74 -19.05
CA VAL A 336 3.19 -10.71 -18.36
C VAL A 336 2.13 -11.40 -17.51
N ARG A 337 2.09 -11.04 -16.23
CA ARG A 337 1.04 -11.46 -15.30
C ARG A 337 0.09 -10.30 -15.07
N MET A 338 -1.17 -10.46 -15.45
CA MET A 338 -2.26 -9.54 -15.12
C MET A 338 -2.71 -9.75 -13.69
N LEU A 339 -2.68 -8.67 -12.91
CA LEU A 339 -3.12 -8.62 -11.52
C LEU A 339 -4.54 -8.06 -11.44
N VAL A 340 -5.21 -8.28 -10.31
CA VAL A 340 -6.49 -7.59 -10.05
C VAL A 340 -6.24 -6.08 -10.03
N THR A 341 -7.01 -5.36 -10.83
CA THR A 341 -7.01 -3.90 -10.96
C THR A 341 -8.12 -3.32 -10.10
N ARG A 342 -7.88 -2.14 -9.49
CA ARG A 342 -8.86 -1.43 -8.66
C ARG A 342 -9.30 -0.14 -9.33
N LEU A 343 -10.59 0.01 -9.57
CA LEU A 343 -11.19 1.25 -10.05
C LEU A 343 -11.69 2.06 -8.86
N HIS A 344 -11.45 3.37 -8.91
CA HIS A 344 -11.99 4.34 -7.97
C HIS A 344 -12.78 5.39 -8.76
N GLY A 345 -14.04 5.63 -8.40
CA GLY A 345 -14.86 6.58 -9.13
C GLY A 345 -16.18 6.90 -8.44
N THR A 346 -16.95 7.77 -9.07
CA THR A 346 -18.32 8.11 -8.68
C THR A 346 -19.30 7.35 -9.57
N VAL A 347 -20.38 6.81 -9.01
CA VAL A 347 -21.40 6.09 -9.78
C VAL A 347 -22.20 7.05 -10.65
N ASN A 348 -22.25 6.81 -11.96
CA ASN A 348 -23.12 7.54 -12.89
C ASN A 348 -24.48 6.87 -13.02
N SER A 349 -24.49 5.55 -13.20
CA SER A 349 -25.72 4.77 -13.33
C SER A 349 -25.54 3.31 -12.92
N VAL A 350 -26.64 2.69 -12.50
CA VAL A 350 -26.68 1.29 -12.05
C VAL A 350 -27.84 0.59 -12.73
N VAL A 351 -27.55 -0.45 -13.49
CA VAL A 351 -28.56 -1.34 -14.09
C VAL A 351 -28.17 -2.80 -13.81
N PRO A 352 -29.11 -3.76 -13.90
CA PRO A 352 -28.77 -5.16 -13.66
C PRO A 352 -27.62 -5.63 -14.58
N GLY A 353 -26.52 -6.05 -13.97
CA GLY A 353 -25.33 -6.56 -14.66
C GLY A 353 -24.36 -5.53 -15.22
N GLN A 354 -24.63 -4.22 -15.05
CA GLN A 354 -23.74 -3.15 -15.49
C GLN A 354 -23.74 -1.95 -14.54
N LEU A 355 -22.55 -1.39 -14.33
CA LEU A 355 -22.30 -0.19 -13.56
C LEU A 355 -21.51 0.77 -14.44
N ASN A 356 -21.99 1.99 -14.61
CA ASN A 356 -21.21 3.04 -15.26
C ASN A 356 -20.68 4.01 -14.21
N MET A 357 -19.41 4.39 -14.34
CA MET A 357 -18.73 5.23 -13.35
C MET A 357 -17.90 6.31 -14.02
N ARG A 358 -17.91 7.51 -13.42
CA ARG A 358 -16.86 8.49 -13.66
C ARG A 358 -15.63 8.11 -12.84
N LEU A 359 -14.57 7.68 -13.50
CA LEU A 359 -13.31 7.33 -12.86
C LEU A 359 -12.60 8.56 -12.28
N ARG A 360 -11.99 8.35 -11.11
CA ARG A 360 -11.04 9.27 -10.48
C ARG A 360 -9.62 8.74 -10.54
N GLY A 361 -9.47 7.43 -10.56
CA GLY A 361 -8.18 6.79 -10.70
C GLY A 361 -8.28 5.28 -10.81
N ILE A 362 -7.17 4.68 -11.23
CA ILE A 362 -7.00 3.23 -11.32
C ILE A 362 -5.79 2.88 -10.45
N ASP A 363 -6.01 1.99 -9.48
CA ASP A 363 -5.09 1.70 -8.39
C ASP A 363 -4.60 3.00 -7.71
N ARG A 364 -3.30 3.29 -7.82
CA ARG A 364 -2.68 4.45 -7.18
C ARG A 364 -2.62 5.67 -8.08
N LEU A 365 -2.93 5.52 -9.37
CA LEU A 365 -2.72 6.54 -10.38
C LEU A 365 -4.00 7.33 -10.64
N GLY A 366 -3.88 8.66 -10.68
CA GLY A 366 -4.93 9.56 -11.15
C GLY A 366 -5.34 9.27 -12.59
N ILE A 367 -6.62 9.47 -12.92
CA ILE A 367 -7.17 9.09 -14.22
C ILE A 367 -6.55 9.85 -15.40
N ASP A 368 -6.09 11.08 -15.18
CA ASP A 368 -5.45 11.92 -16.21
C ASP A 368 -4.13 11.34 -16.74
N LEU A 369 -3.56 10.34 -16.06
CA LEU A 369 -2.35 9.64 -16.51
C LEU A 369 -2.64 8.59 -17.59
N PHE A 370 -3.90 8.19 -17.79
CA PHE A 370 -4.30 7.10 -18.68
C PHE A 370 -4.75 7.63 -20.05
N HIS A 371 -4.36 6.91 -21.10
CA HIS A 371 -4.73 7.20 -22.48
C HIS A 371 -5.44 5.99 -23.09
N PHE A 372 -6.76 6.07 -23.16
CA PHE A 372 -7.65 4.97 -23.55
C PHE A 372 -7.82 4.76 -25.06
N ALA A 373 -7.08 5.49 -25.91
CA ALA A 373 -7.25 5.30 -27.35
C ALA A 373 -6.87 3.88 -27.79
N GLY A 374 -7.69 3.28 -28.64
CA GLY A 374 -7.54 1.94 -29.17
C GLY A 374 -8.04 0.81 -28.24
N THR A 375 -8.60 1.12 -27.07
CA THR A 375 -9.16 0.07 -26.20
C THR A 375 -10.46 -0.51 -26.73
N GLY A 376 -11.18 0.21 -27.59
CA GLY A 376 -12.47 -0.19 -28.13
C GLY A 376 -12.40 -0.92 -29.47
N VAL A 377 -13.48 -1.60 -29.83
CA VAL A 377 -13.67 -2.23 -31.16
C VAL A 377 -13.59 -1.23 -32.32
N ASN A 378 -13.71 0.05 -32.01
CA ASN A 378 -13.40 1.19 -32.86
C ASN A 378 -13.12 2.42 -31.98
N ALA A 379 -12.60 3.50 -32.58
CA ALA A 379 -12.21 4.70 -31.84
C ALA A 379 -13.37 5.43 -31.12
N MET A 380 -14.64 5.19 -31.48
CA MET A 380 -15.79 5.77 -30.76
C MET A 380 -16.22 4.91 -29.58
N ALA A 381 -15.74 3.67 -29.51
CA ALA A 381 -15.98 2.70 -28.44
C ALA A 381 -14.76 2.57 -27.51
N ASP A 382 -13.74 3.42 -27.68
CA ASP A 382 -12.64 3.53 -26.72
C ASP A 382 -13.21 3.92 -25.35
N ALA A 383 -12.60 3.39 -24.30
CA ALA A 383 -13.12 3.50 -22.95
C ALA A 383 -13.18 4.98 -22.53
N ASP A 384 -14.34 5.42 -22.03
CA ASP A 384 -14.54 6.80 -21.58
C ASP A 384 -14.36 6.86 -20.06
N PRO A 385 -13.30 7.49 -19.52
CA PRO A 385 -13.14 7.62 -18.08
C PRO A 385 -14.26 8.42 -17.41
N LEU A 386 -15.05 9.21 -18.14
CA LEU A 386 -16.20 9.93 -17.60
C LEU A 386 -17.47 9.06 -17.52
N ASP A 387 -17.56 7.96 -18.27
CA ASP A 387 -18.69 7.02 -18.23
C ASP A 387 -18.23 5.56 -18.40
N TYR A 388 -17.23 5.18 -17.62
CA TYR A 388 -16.51 3.90 -17.77
C TYR A 388 -17.42 2.71 -17.48
N GLU A 389 -17.50 1.79 -18.44
CA GLU A 389 -18.49 0.72 -18.46
C GLU A 389 -17.97 -0.54 -17.77
N VAL A 390 -18.54 -0.85 -16.60
CA VAL A 390 -18.18 -2.03 -15.80
C VAL A 390 -19.26 -3.09 -15.95
N ALA A 391 -18.92 -4.22 -16.59
CA ALA A 391 -19.74 -5.42 -16.54
C ALA A 391 -19.63 -6.06 -15.15
N THR A 392 -20.75 -6.18 -14.44
CA THR A 392 -20.82 -6.71 -13.08
C THR A 392 -21.52 -8.06 -13.01
N GLY A 393 -22.13 -8.51 -14.11
CA GLY A 393 -22.76 -9.83 -14.21
C GLY A 393 -23.89 -10.01 -13.20
N THR A 394 -23.65 -10.82 -12.17
CA THR A 394 -24.66 -11.13 -11.12
C THR A 394 -24.36 -10.48 -9.77
N LEU A 395 -23.35 -9.61 -9.68
CA LEU A 395 -23.02 -8.89 -8.45
C LEU A 395 -24.22 -8.04 -8.00
N ALA A 396 -24.42 -7.98 -6.69
CA ALA A 396 -25.46 -7.15 -6.09
C ALA A 396 -25.06 -5.67 -6.16
N LEU A 397 -25.92 -4.84 -6.76
CA LEU A 397 -25.67 -3.40 -6.95
C LEU A 397 -26.68 -2.51 -6.20
N ASN A 398 -27.62 -3.08 -5.46
CA ASN A 398 -28.71 -2.35 -4.78
C ASN A 398 -28.22 -1.41 -3.66
N ALA A 399 -26.96 -1.57 -3.25
CA ALA A 399 -26.29 -0.74 -2.26
C ALA A 399 -25.62 0.50 -2.88
N LEU A 400 -25.47 0.54 -4.20
CA LEU A 400 -24.88 1.67 -4.90
C LEU A 400 -25.91 2.76 -5.11
N GLU A 401 -25.44 4.00 -4.99
CA GLU A 401 -26.22 5.20 -5.19
C GLU A 401 -25.52 6.08 -6.23
N VAL A 402 -26.30 6.68 -7.13
CA VAL A 402 -25.78 7.64 -8.12
C VAL A 402 -25.16 8.83 -7.38
N ASP A 403 -24.09 9.38 -7.96
CA ASP A 403 -23.30 10.48 -7.39
C ASP A 403 -22.56 10.12 -6.09
N LYS A 404 -22.55 8.83 -5.68
CA LYS A 404 -21.74 8.35 -4.56
C LYS A 404 -20.46 7.66 -5.01
N PRO A 405 -19.39 7.71 -4.19
CA PRO A 405 -18.18 6.94 -4.43
C PRO A 405 -18.46 5.43 -4.50
N ALA A 406 -17.77 4.74 -5.40
CA ALA A 406 -17.71 3.29 -5.44
C ALA A 406 -16.30 2.82 -5.78
N ARG A 407 -16.00 1.59 -5.41
CA ARG A 407 -14.75 0.91 -5.78
C ARG A 407 -15.06 -0.43 -6.40
N VAL A 408 -14.38 -0.75 -7.50
CA VAL A 408 -14.55 -2.02 -8.21
C VAL A 408 -13.22 -2.73 -8.33
N PHE A 409 -13.21 -4.04 -8.09
CA PHE A 409 -12.05 -4.91 -8.29
C PHE A 409 -12.35 -5.84 -9.46
N GLY A 410 -11.37 -6.04 -10.35
CA GLY A 410 -11.54 -6.92 -11.50
C GLY A 410 -10.40 -6.80 -12.51
N PHE A 411 -10.74 -6.95 -13.79
CA PHE A 411 -9.79 -6.94 -14.90
C PHE A 411 -10.32 -6.07 -16.04
N VAL A 412 -9.40 -5.41 -16.74
CA VAL A 412 -9.74 -4.64 -17.93
C VAL A 412 -10.08 -5.60 -19.07
N THR A 413 -11.05 -5.24 -19.90
CA THR A 413 -11.36 -5.97 -21.14
C THR A 413 -10.16 -5.95 -22.10
N PRO A 414 -9.94 -6.99 -22.93
CA PRO A 414 -8.85 -7.03 -23.91
C PRO A 414 -8.75 -5.77 -24.79
N PHE A 415 -7.55 -5.50 -25.27
CA PHE A 415 -7.28 -4.29 -26.05
C PHE A 415 -7.98 -4.35 -27.41
N GLY A 416 -8.80 -3.33 -27.70
CA GLY A 416 -9.59 -3.28 -28.92
C GLY A 416 -10.93 -4.01 -28.82
N GLU A 417 -11.36 -4.41 -27.62
CA GLU A 417 -12.62 -5.16 -27.41
C GLU A 417 -13.68 -4.42 -26.60
N ALA A 418 -13.38 -3.24 -26.03
CA ALA A 418 -14.41 -2.46 -25.34
C ALA A 418 -15.55 -2.03 -26.32
N PRO A 419 -16.80 -1.92 -25.83
CA PRO A 419 -17.29 -2.16 -24.47
C PRO A 419 -17.70 -3.63 -24.17
N PRO A 420 -17.83 -4.05 -22.89
CA PRO A 420 -17.59 -3.24 -21.68
C PRO A 420 -16.09 -2.93 -21.50
N ASP A 421 -15.76 -1.88 -20.76
CA ASP A 421 -14.36 -1.51 -20.51
C ASP A 421 -13.68 -2.41 -19.47
N PHE A 422 -14.49 -2.96 -18.56
CA PHE A 422 -14.00 -3.70 -17.40
C PHE A 422 -14.94 -4.80 -16.94
N ILE A 423 -14.36 -5.91 -16.48
CA ILE A 423 -15.11 -7.02 -15.89
C ILE A 423 -14.93 -6.99 -14.37
N GLY A 424 -15.97 -6.53 -13.68
CA GLY A 424 -16.04 -6.46 -12.23
C GLY A 424 -16.18 -7.85 -11.59
N ARG A 425 -15.39 -8.10 -10.54
CA ARG A 425 -15.48 -9.28 -9.67
C ARG A 425 -16.01 -8.94 -8.29
N THR A 426 -15.78 -7.72 -7.84
CA THR A 426 -16.26 -7.21 -6.54
C THR A 426 -16.58 -5.74 -6.68
N VAL A 427 -17.66 -5.32 -6.05
CA VAL A 427 -18.13 -3.93 -6.00
C VAL A 427 -18.26 -3.56 -4.53
N VAL A 428 -17.74 -2.39 -4.16
CA VAL A 428 -17.76 -1.84 -2.81
C VAL A 428 -18.46 -0.49 -2.86
N ASP A 429 -19.51 -0.33 -2.04
CA ASP A 429 -20.26 0.91 -1.94
C ASP A 429 -19.61 1.92 -0.98
N HIS A 430 -20.04 3.18 -1.06
CA HIS A 430 -19.46 4.30 -0.33
C HIS A 430 -19.33 4.11 1.19
N ARG A 431 -20.20 3.31 1.83
CA ARG A 431 -20.19 3.11 3.29
C ARG A 431 -19.03 2.22 3.74
N ASP A 432 -18.56 1.34 2.86
CA ASP A 432 -17.45 0.42 3.10
C ASP A 432 -16.12 0.94 2.49
N ILE A 433 -16.13 2.16 1.94
CA ILE A 433 -14.91 2.81 1.46
C ILE A 433 -14.19 3.43 2.67
N PRO A 434 -12.92 3.06 2.92
CA PRO A 434 -12.13 3.69 3.96
C PRO A 434 -12.04 5.21 3.74
N ALA A 435 -12.30 5.94 4.81
CA ALA A 435 -12.20 7.38 4.89
C ALA A 435 -10.94 7.78 5.64
N ALA A 436 -10.25 8.80 5.14
CA ALA A 436 -9.12 9.44 5.81
C ALA A 436 -9.40 10.94 5.94
N LEU A 437 -9.50 11.45 7.16
CA LEU A 437 -9.64 12.87 7.44
C LEU A 437 -8.26 13.43 7.79
N GLY A 438 -7.89 14.53 7.16
CA GLY A 438 -6.68 15.28 7.47
C GLY A 438 -6.97 16.76 7.67
N ILE A 439 -6.55 17.32 8.81
CA ILE A 439 -6.64 18.74 9.10
C ILE A 439 -5.33 19.26 9.69
N GLY A 440 -4.92 20.48 9.32
CA GLY A 440 -3.68 21.12 9.79
C GLY A 440 -3.91 22.55 10.23
N TRP A 441 -3.20 23.00 11.27
CA TRP A 441 -3.27 24.34 11.85
C TRP A 441 -1.96 25.15 11.70
N GLY A 442 -1.12 24.75 10.74
CA GLY A 442 0.20 25.34 10.51
C GLY A 442 1.23 24.98 11.59
N LEU A 443 2.45 25.53 11.43
CA LEU A 443 3.60 25.18 12.28
C LEU A 443 3.45 25.64 13.74
N ALA A 444 2.82 26.78 13.98
CA ALA A 444 2.55 27.25 15.33
C ALA A 444 1.46 26.41 16.04
N GLY A 445 0.63 25.71 15.25
CA GLY A 445 -0.54 24.99 15.72
C GLY A 445 -1.60 25.89 16.35
N THR A 446 -2.55 25.27 17.03
CA THR A 446 -3.63 25.92 17.78
C THR A 446 -3.83 25.29 19.16
N ALA A 447 -4.20 26.12 20.14
CA ALA A 447 -4.62 25.65 21.46
C ALA A 447 -6.11 25.22 21.49
N THR A 448 -6.89 25.56 20.45
CA THR A 448 -8.33 25.28 20.36
C THR A 448 -8.69 24.60 19.04
N PRO A 449 -8.19 23.38 18.76
CA PRO A 449 -8.46 22.67 17.52
C PRO A 449 -9.91 22.17 17.38
N PHE A 450 -10.62 22.04 18.51
CA PHE A 450 -11.96 21.45 18.58
C PHE A 450 -12.96 22.41 19.22
N SER A 451 -14.17 22.44 18.69
CA SER A 451 -15.29 23.20 19.27
C SER A 451 -15.93 22.47 20.45
N SER A 452 -15.74 21.15 20.50
CA SER A 452 -16.12 20.27 21.60
C SER A 452 -15.18 19.06 21.67
N MET A 453 -14.80 18.67 22.89
CA MET A 453 -14.04 17.45 23.15
C MET A 453 -14.73 16.67 24.26
N ASN A 454 -14.89 15.37 24.05
CA ASN A 454 -15.32 14.44 25.09
C ASN A 454 -14.74 13.03 24.83
N PRO A 455 -14.81 12.12 25.81
CA PRO A 455 -14.29 10.74 25.66
C PRO A 455 -14.98 9.89 24.58
N THR A 456 -16.01 10.41 23.91
CA THR A 456 -16.72 9.72 22.81
C THR A 456 -16.65 10.45 21.48
N GLY A 457 -15.99 11.61 21.42
CA GLY A 457 -15.79 12.31 20.15
C GLY A 457 -15.17 13.69 20.26
N LEU A 458 -14.53 14.09 19.17
CA LEU A 458 -13.88 15.38 18.95
C LEU A 458 -14.59 16.08 17.78
N VAL A 459 -15.17 17.25 18.02
CA VAL A 459 -15.86 18.03 16.98
C VAL A 459 -14.90 19.11 16.49
N LEU A 460 -14.58 19.09 15.19
CA LEU A 460 -13.65 20.06 14.61
C LEU A 460 -14.19 21.49 14.75
N ASP A 461 -13.31 22.43 15.10
CA ASP A 461 -13.64 23.85 15.03
C ASP A 461 -13.33 24.41 13.64
N MET A 462 -14.31 24.34 12.74
CA MET A 462 -14.18 24.88 11.38
C MET A 462 -14.17 26.42 11.33
N SER A 463 -14.34 27.11 12.47
CA SER A 463 -14.17 28.58 12.54
C SER A 463 -12.74 29.00 12.90
N ASN A 464 -11.86 28.04 13.19
CA ASN A 464 -10.51 28.30 13.63
C ASN A 464 -9.67 28.94 12.49
N PRO A 465 -9.17 30.18 12.66
CA PRO A 465 -8.47 30.91 11.61
C PRO A 465 -7.06 30.35 11.31
N GLN A 466 -6.58 29.39 12.11
CA GLN A 466 -5.27 28.76 11.93
C GLN A 466 -5.33 27.55 11.01
N ILE A 467 -6.53 27.10 10.60
CA ILE A 467 -6.68 26.02 9.61
C ILE A 467 -5.94 26.40 8.32
N GLY A 468 -4.92 25.61 8.00
CA GLY A 468 -4.07 25.78 6.81
C GLY A 468 -4.63 25.08 5.58
N GLY A 469 -3.79 24.79 4.59
CA GLY A 469 -4.19 24.13 3.33
C GLY A 469 -4.62 22.66 3.47
N ARG A 470 -4.34 22.02 4.60
CA ARG A 470 -4.80 20.66 4.92
C ARG A 470 -6.13 20.72 5.66
N HIS A 471 -7.25 20.50 4.96
CA HIS A 471 -8.60 20.47 5.55
C HIS A 471 -9.53 19.57 4.72
N HIS A 472 -9.15 18.30 4.55
CA HIS A 472 -9.83 17.43 3.61
C HIS A 472 -10.24 16.09 4.22
N LEU A 473 -11.35 15.57 3.73
CA LEU A 473 -11.78 14.19 3.89
C LEU A 473 -11.55 13.46 2.57
N LEU A 474 -10.74 12.42 2.59
CA LEU A 474 -10.53 11.52 1.46
C LEU A 474 -11.47 10.32 1.60
N LEU A 475 -12.42 10.19 0.67
CA LEU A 475 -13.30 9.03 0.52
C LEU A 475 -12.84 8.20 -0.69
N GLY A 476 -12.01 7.20 -0.44
CA GLY A 476 -11.36 6.42 -1.50
C GLY A 476 -10.34 7.26 -2.28
N ARG A 477 -10.77 7.89 -3.39
CA ARG A 477 -9.96 8.86 -4.16
C ARG A 477 -10.68 10.18 -4.41
N GLU A 478 -11.80 10.40 -3.73
CA GLU A 478 -12.50 11.68 -3.76
C GLU A 478 -12.04 12.52 -2.58
N LEU A 479 -11.46 13.68 -2.89
CA LEU A 479 -11.04 14.67 -1.89
C LEU A 479 -12.19 15.65 -1.70
N VAL A 480 -12.80 15.62 -0.51
CA VAL A 480 -13.87 16.51 -0.09
C VAL A 480 -13.26 17.57 0.83
N ASP A 481 -13.48 18.84 0.52
CA ASP A 481 -13.12 19.94 1.41
C ASP A 481 -14.02 19.89 2.66
N LEU A 482 -13.42 19.93 3.85
CA LEU A 482 -14.18 19.93 5.11
C LEU A 482 -15.09 21.16 5.26
N PHE A 483 -14.80 22.27 4.57
CA PHE A 483 -15.65 23.46 4.50
C PHE A 483 -16.87 23.29 3.60
N ASP A 484 -16.85 22.33 2.67
CA ASP A 484 -17.99 22.02 1.80
C ASP A 484 -19.02 21.10 2.47
N LEU A 485 -18.69 20.53 3.63
CA LEU A 485 -19.63 19.73 4.42
C LEU A 485 -20.76 20.60 4.98
N ALA A 486 -21.93 19.99 5.20
CA ALA A 486 -23.10 20.69 5.75
C ALA A 486 -22.92 21.16 7.21
N GLY A 487 -21.82 20.79 7.86
CA GLY A 487 -21.48 21.14 9.24
C GLY A 487 -20.10 20.59 9.63
N PRO A 488 -19.62 20.89 10.85
CA PRO A 488 -18.33 20.40 11.33
C PRO A 488 -18.36 18.88 11.47
N ALA A 489 -17.31 18.21 10.97
CA ALA A 489 -17.15 16.78 11.15
C ALA A 489 -16.84 16.42 12.60
N THR A 490 -17.37 15.29 13.05
CA THR A 490 -17.07 14.69 14.36
C THR A 490 -16.18 13.46 14.16
N ILE A 491 -15.10 13.34 14.93
CA ILE A 491 -14.25 12.15 15.00
C ILE A 491 -14.63 11.38 16.25
N ALA A 492 -15.19 10.18 16.11
CA ALA A 492 -15.65 9.34 17.22
C ALA A 492 -15.03 7.94 17.13
N PRO A 493 -14.78 7.23 18.25
CA PRO A 493 -14.24 5.88 18.19
C PRO A 493 -15.25 4.91 17.57
N ALA A 494 -14.77 3.97 16.75
CA ALA A 494 -15.61 3.03 16.02
C ALA A 494 -16.32 1.95 16.88
N GLY A 495 -16.20 1.99 18.20
CA GLY A 495 -16.76 1.01 19.14
C GLY A 495 -16.06 -0.36 19.13
N THR A 496 -15.24 -0.64 18.12
CA THR A 496 -14.27 -1.75 18.09
C THR A 496 -12.90 -1.30 18.61
N ARG A 497 -11.91 -2.21 18.66
CA ARG A 497 -10.52 -1.85 18.97
C ARG A 497 -10.04 -0.72 18.04
N GLY A 498 -9.37 0.27 18.62
CA GLY A 498 -8.74 1.38 17.91
C GLY A 498 -7.29 1.57 18.35
N LEU A 499 -6.58 2.45 17.64
CA LEU A 499 -5.23 2.90 17.93
C LEU A 499 -5.21 4.41 17.82
N TYR A 500 -4.98 5.07 18.92
CA TYR A 500 -4.94 6.52 18.99
C TYR A 500 -3.54 6.93 19.40
N GLY A 501 -3.06 8.08 18.93
CA GLY A 501 -1.70 8.46 19.25
C GLY A 501 -1.44 9.94 19.19
N ILE A 502 -0.46 10.35 19.99
CA ILE A 502 0.03 11.72 20.04
C ILE A 502 1.49 11.70 19.61
N TRP A 503 1.78 12.48 18.58
CA TRP A 503 3.14 12.70 18.11
C TRP A 503 3.65 14.03 18.67
N GLU A 504 4.88 14.00 19.16
CA GLU A 504 5.70 15.16 19.46
C GLU A 504 7.09 14.98 18.82
N PRO A 505 7.88 16.04 18.66
CA PRO A 505 9.23 15.93 18.12
C PRO A 505 10.07 14.82 18.78
N GLY A 506 10.30 13.73 18.04
CA GLY A 506 11.14 12.60 18.46
C GLY A 506 10.45 11.53 19.33
N HIS A 507 9.15 11.67 19.63
CA HIS A 507 8.41 10.77 20.52
C HIS A 507 6.98 10.52 20.02
N ILE A 508 6.53 9.27 20.13
CA ILE A 508 5.17 8.85 19.78
C ILE A 508 4.59 8.05 20.95
N GLU A 509 3.48 8.52 21.50
CA GLU A 509 2.70 7.80 22.51
C GLU A 509 1.43 7.22 21.86
N GLN A 510 1.11 5.96 22.17
CA GLN A 510 -0.01 5.22 21.59
C GLN A 510 -0.97 4.72 22.67
N PHE A 511 -2.27 4.77 22.36
CA PHE A 511 -3.38 4.43 23.25
C PHE A 511 -4.33 3.45 22.55
N ALA A 512 -4.72 2.39 23.24
CA ALA A 512 -5.76 1.46 22.76
C ALA A 512 -7.19 1.93 23.10
N ASP A 513 -7.33 2.88 24.04
CA ASP A 513 -8.60 3.43 24.51
C ASP A 513 -8.71 4.93 24.13
N PHE A 514 -9.88 5.32 23.63
CA PHE A 514 -10.10 6.69 23.15
C PHE A 514 -10.26 7.69 24.29
N ALA A 515 -10.78 7.27 25.45
CA ALA A 515 -10.91 8.14 26.61
C ALA A 515 -9.54 8.47 27.20
N ASP A 516 -8.65 7.47 27.33
CA ASP A 516 -7.26 7.68 27.76
C ASP A 516 -6.53 8.66 26.82
N PHE A 517 -6.68 8.48 25.49
CA PHE A 517 -6.16 9.40 24.48
C PHE A 517 -6.74 10.82 24.59
N HIS A 518 -8.07 10.93 24.74
CA HIS A 518 -8.75 12.21 24.90
C HIS A 518 -8.22 12.98 26.12
N ASP A 519 -8.10 12.30 27.26
CA ASP A 519 -7.65 12.92 28.49
C ASP A 519 -6.22 13.46 28.34
N GLU A 520 -5.35 12.73 27.64
CA GLU A 520 -3.99 13.18 27.38
C GLU A 520 -3.92 14.36 26.40
N VAL A 521 -4.74 14.37 25.34
CA VAL A 521 -4.85 15.54 24.44
C VAL A 521 -5.30 16.78 25.23
N VAL A 522 -6.29 16.64 26.10
CA VAL A 522 -6.78 17.74 26.97
C VAL A 522 -5.68 18.21 27.92
N ASN A 523 -4.94 17.29 28.54
CA ASN A 523 -3.82 17.62 29.43
C ASN A 523 -2.73 18.42 28.70
N ARG A 524 -2.32 17.97 27.51
CA ARG A 524 -1.25 18.62 26.73
C ARG A 524 -1.67 20.01 26.22
N LEU A 525 -2.89 20.16 25.72
CA LEU A 525 -3.44 21.47 25.35
C LEU A 525 -3.50 22.40 26.59
N GLY A 526 -3.94 21.88 27.74
CA GLY A 526 -3.99 22.63 29.00
C GLY A 526 -2.61 23.01 29.55
N ALA A 527 -1.57 22.22 29.25
CA ALA A 527 -0.18 22.51 29.59
C ALA A 527 0.52 23.50 28.64
N GLY A 528 -0.16 23.94 27.58
CA GLY A 528 0.36 24.94 26.63
C GLY A 528 0.95 24.36 25.34
N SER A 529 0.79 23.06 25.08
CA SER A 529 1.09 22.47 23.77
C SER A 529 0.01 22.88 22.76
N ASN A 530 0.39 22.99 21.48
CA ASN A 530 -0.53 23.32 20.40
C ASN A 530 -0.70 22.14 19.45
N ALA A 531 -1.92 21.87 18.99
CA ALA A 531 -2.17 20.92 17.92
C ALA A 531 -1.76 21.52 16.56
N GLN A 532 -0.82 20.88 15.87
CA GLN A 532 -0.32 21.30 14.55
C GLN A 532 -1.07 20.61 13.41
N ALA A 533 -1.44 19.35 13.59
CA ALA A 533 -2.18 18.57 12.61
C ALA A 533 -2.91 17.40 13.26
N LEU A 534 -3.91 16.88 12.56
CA LEU A 534 -4.62 15.67 12.91
C LEU A 534 -4.84 14.82 11.64
N ALA A 535 -4.64 13.52 11.77
CA ALA A 535 -5.08 12.52 10.81
C ALA A 535 -6.02 11.52 11.51
N ALA A 536 -7.11 11.13 10.87
CA ALA A 536 -8.02 10.11 11.39
C ALA A 536 -8.50 9.19 10.27
N TYR A 537 -8.63 7.90 10.58
CA TYR A 537 -8.99 6.87 9.62
C TYR A 537 -10.14 6.01 10.13
N GLY A 538 -11.11 5.74 9.25
CA GLY A 538 -12.31 5.01 9.62
C GLY A 538 -13.32 4.92 8.50
N THR A 539 -14.60 4.88 8.86
CA THR A 539 -15.73 5.01 7.92
C THR A 539 -16.45 6.32 8.20
N PHE A 540 -16.75 7.08 7.16
CA PHE A 540 -17.45 8.35 7.29
C PHE A 540 -18.93 8.19 6.96
N ASP A 541 -19.79 8.66 7.85
CA ASP A 541 -21.23 8.76 7.63
C ASP A 541 -21.59 10.21 7.33
N GLU A 542 -21.94 10.49 6.07
CA GLU A 542 -22.33 11.83 5.61
C GLU A 542 -23.62 12.34 6.26
N SER A 543 -24.50 11.44 6.72
CA SER A 543 -25.78 11.85 7.32
C SER A 543 -25.61 12.41 8.73
N SER A 544 -24.67 11.84 9.49
CA SER A 544 -24.30 12.27 10.84
C SER A 544 -23.03 13.14 10.87
N LEU A 545 -22.37 13.33 9.73
CA LEU A 545 -21.06 13.98 9.60
C LEU A 545 -20.01 13.40 10.57
N THR A 546 -20.09 12.10 10.81
CA THR A 546 -19.25 11.41 11.80
C THR A 546 -18.28 10.46 11.12
N LEU A 547 -16.99 10.64 11.41
CA LEU A 547 -15.95 9.66 11.14
C LEU A 547 -15.88 8.69 12.32
N SER A 548 -16.33 7.46 12.08
CA SER A 548 -16.18 6.33 12.99
C SER A 548 -14.74 5.81 12.90
N ALA A 549 -13.86 6.38 13.73
CA ALA A 549 -12.42 6.26 13.66
C ALA A 549 -11.88 5.02 14.38
N ARG A 550 -11.04 4.28 13.66
CA ARG A 550 -10.21 3.18 14.19
C ARG A 550 -8.79 3.64 14.48
N LYS A 551 -8.32 4.69 13.79
CA LYS A 551 -7.03 5.34 14.04
C LYS A 551 -7.20 6.85 14.13
N VAL A 552 -6.57 7.48 15.11
CA VAL A 552 -6.49 8.96 15.24
C VAL A 552 -5.10 9.35 15.69
N PHE A 553 -4.46 10.25 14.97
CA PHE A 553 -3.11 10.74 15.25
C PHE A 553 -3.12 12.26 15.32
N VAL A 554 -2.63 12.82 16.42
CA VAL A 554 -2.51 14.27 16.63
C VAL A 554 -1.05 14.64 16.75
N HIS A 555 -0.60 15.59 15.93
CA HIS A 555 0.72 16.18 16.01
C HIS A 555 0.64 17.39 16.93
N MET A 556 1.46 17.41 17.97
CA MET A 556 1.51 18.50 18.93
C MET A 556 2.91 19.10 19.01
N THR A 557 2.97 20.40 19.32
CA THR A 557 4.23 21.02 19.76
C THR A 557 4.59 20.53 21.16
N LEU A 558 5.88 20.60 21.52
CA LEU A 558 6.25 20.52 22.93
C LEU A 558 5.68 21.72 23.69
N ALA A 559 5.28 21.49 24.94
CA ALA A 559 4.98 22.58 25.85
C ALA A 559 6.23 23.49 26.04
N PRO A 560 6.06 24.82 26.10
CA PRO A 560 7.16 25.76 26.24
C PRO A 560 7.91 25.70 27.58
#